data_AF-G0PCJ2-F1
#
_entry.id   AF-G0PCJ2-F1
#
_cell.length_a   1.000
_cell.length_b   1.000
_cell.length_c   1.000
_cell.angle_alpha   90.00
_cell.angle_beta   90.00
_cell.angle_gamma   90.00
#
_symmetry.space_group_name_H-M   'P 1'
#
loop_
_entity.id
_entity.type
_entity.pdbx_description
1 polymer ?
#
loop_
_entity_poly.entity_id
_entity_poly.type
_entity_poly.pdbx_seq_one_letter_code
_entity_poly.pdbx_strand_id
1 'polypeptide(L)'
;MKGMWSGEYASINPRKFKGIIGQFAPRFNGYSQQDAHELMAYVLDGLHEDLNRIKKKPYIEDNDEDAKLPEAEYAAKSWQVYKMRNDSIIVDTLHGQLRSTLICPVCQKISIKFDPFGYLSLPLPPKEQIVKQTVIVMFLNRKWAKFSLGITDTTTVEEAESLMLEKLQLEEPHHVKNENENSERLNNRLQFVFFHVPSAYHDDIAILQPGDRIQNSRQR
;
A
#
# COMPACT_ATOMS: atom_id res chain seq x y z
N MET A 1 -6.90 -31.89 -7.57
CA MET A 1 -8.31 -31.47 -7.72
C MET A 1 -9.30 -32.59 -7.43
N LYS A 2 -9.39 -33.68 -8.21
CA LYS A 2 -10.42 -34.73 -8.02
C LYS A 2 -10.61 -35.22 -6.57
N GLY A 3 -9.52 -35.52 -5.86
CA GLY A 3 -9.62 -35.94 -4.45
C GLY A 3 -10.14 -34.86 -3.51
N MET A 4 -9.81 -33.58 -3.75
CA MET A 4 -10.31 -32.48 -2.90
C MET A 4 -11.82 -32.25 -3.08
N TRP A 5 -12.33 -32.50 -4.29
CA TRP A 5 -13.73 -32.31 -4.64
C TRP A 5 -14.55 -33.61 -4.57
N SER A 6 -13.99 -34.73 -4.10
CA SER A 6 -14.72 -36.00 -4.02
C SER A 6 -15.68 -36.09 -2.83
N GLY A 7 -15.48 -35.25 -1.79
CA GLY A 7 -16.26 -35.30 -0.54
C GLY A 7 -15.89 -36.47 0.38
N GLU A 8 -14.95 -37.33 -0.03
CA GLU A 8 -14.55 -38.53 0.70
C GLU A 8 -13.52 -38.26 1.80
N TYR A 9 -12.79 -37.14 1.70
CA TYR A 9 -11.65 -36.82 2.57
C TYR A 9 -11.82 -35.45 3.22
N ALA A 10 -11.56 -35.36 4.52
CA ALA A 10 -11.51 -34.08 5.24
C ALA A 10 -10.20 -33.30 4.98
N SER A 11 -9.11 -34.00 4.69
CA SER A 11 -7.83 -33.40 4.29
C SER A 11 -7.02 -34.34 3.41
N ILE A 12 -6.13 -33.78 2.58
CA ILE A 12 -5.30 -34.52 1.63
C ILE A 12 -3.87 -34.02 1.71
N ASN A 13 -2.90 -34.93 1.68
CA ASN A 13 -1.48 -34.59 1.62
C ASN A 13 -0.99 -34.53 0.15
N PRO A 14 -0.64 -33.35 -0.39
CA PRO A 14 -0.30 -33.17 -1.80
C PRO A 14 1.17 -33.56 -2.15
N ARG A 15 1.68 -34.69 -1.62
CA ARG A 15 3.10 -35.10 -1.82
C ARG A 15 3.52 -35.18 -3.29
N LYS A 16 2.67 -35.80 -4.13
CA LYS A 16 2.93 -35.93 -5.57
C LYS A 16 3.02 -34.57 -6.25
N PHE A 17 2.11 -33.66 -5.91
CA PHE A 17 2.09 -32.30 -6.46
C PHE A 17 3.32 -31.50 -6.01
N LYS A 18 3.70 -31.55 -4.71
CA LYS A 18 4.94 -30.94 -4.21
C LYS A 18 6.17 -31.49 -4.92
N GLY A 19 6.23 -32.82 -5.13
CA GLY A 19 7.35 -33.47 -5.80
C GLY A 19 7.53 -33.00 -7.25
N ILE A 20 6.42 -32.91 -8.01
CA ILE A 20 6.45 -32.43 -9.40
C ILE A 20 6.92 -30.97 -9.45
N ILE A 21 6.36 -30.08 -8.62
CA ILE A 21 6.78 -28.67 -8.59
C ILE A 21 8.27 -28.57 -8.23
N GLY A 22 8.74 -29.32 -7.23
CA GLY A 22 10.14 -29.29 -6.82
C GLY A 22 11.12 -29.78 -7.90
N GLN A 23 10.66 -30.63 -8.84
CA GLN A 23 11.46 -31.11 -9.96
C GLN A 23 11.68 -30.02 -11.02
N PHE A 24 10.63 -29.28 -11.36
CA PHE A 24 10.70 -28.24 -12.40
C PHE A 24 11.12 -26.87 -11.86
N ALA A 25 10.86 -26.59 -10.59
CA ALA A 25 11.28 -25.40 -9.86
C ALA A 25 12.00 -25.77 -8.56
N PRO A 26 13.33 -26.00 -8.61
CA PRO A 26 14.12 -26.43 -7.45
C PRO A 26 13.99 -25.54 -6.20
N ARG A 27 13.66 -24.25 -6.37
CA ARG A 27 13.42 -23.32 -5.24
C ARG A 27 12.31 -23.78 -4.29
N PHE A 28 11.31 -24.50 -4.80
CA PHE A 28 10.18 -25.03 -4.01
C PHE A 28 10.43 -26.44 -3.47
N ASN A 29 11.60 -27.04 -3.72
CA ASN A 29 11.89 -28.42 -3.30
C ASN A 29 12.10 -28.52 -1.76
N GLY A 30 12.57 -27.44 -1.14
CA GLY A 30 12.83 -27.38 0.29
C GLY A 30 11.60 -27.45 1.21
N TYR A 31 11.83 -27.14 2.49
CA TYR A 31 10.80 -27.08 3.54
C TYR A 31 10.77 -25.73 4.27
N SER A 32 11.49 -24.73 3.75
CA SER A 32 11.37 -23.35 4.23
C SER A 32 10.03 -22.75 3.83
N GLN A 33 9.64 -21.67 4.51
CA GLN A 33 8.55 -20.82 4.05
C GLN A 33 8.91 -20.18 2.71
N GLN A 34 7.90 -19.99 1.87
CA GLN A 34 8.03 -19.46 0.51
C GLN A 34 6.90 -18.47 0.25
N ASP A 35 7.08 -17.61 -0.76
CA ASP A 35 6.03 -16.71 -1.21
C ASP A 35 4.93 -17.50 -1.96
N ALA A 36 3.70 -17.43 -1.45
CA ALA A 36 2.56 -18.09 -2.06
C ALA A 36 2.21 -17.49 -3.43
N HIS A 37 2.45 -16.20 -3.63
CA HIS A 37 2.22 -15.52 -4.90
C HIS A 37 3.16 -16.05 -5.99
N GLU A 38 4.42 -16.25 -5.63
CA GLU A 38 5.42 -16.84 -6.53
C GLU A 38 5.04 -18.27 -6.96
N LEU A 39 4.61 -19.10 -5.99
CA LEU A 39 4.13 -20.45 -6.28
C LEU A 39 2.90 -20.43 -7.19
N MET A 40 1.94 -19.53 -6.92
CA MET A 40 0.73 -19.39 -7.73
C MET A 40 1.08 -19.01 -9.17
N ALA A 41 1.92 -17.99 -9.37
CA ALA A 41 2.35 -17.56 -10.70
C ALA A 41 3.02 -18.70 -11.47
N TYR A 42 3.91 -19.43 -10.81
CA TYR A 42 4.60 -20.57 -11.40
C TYR A 42 3.65 -21.70 -11.82
N VAL A 43 2.70 -22.05 -10.94
CA VAL A 43 1.72 -23.12 -11.22
C VAL A 43 0.77 -22.71 -12.34
N LEU A 44 0.32 -21.44 -12.37
CA LEU A 44 -0.57 -20.95 -13.42
C LEU A 44 0.12 -20.94 -14.79
N ASP A 45 1.39 -20.52 -14.86
CA ASP A 45 2.18 -20.57 -16.09
C ASP A 45 2.40 -22.01 -16.57
N GLY A 46 2.80 -22.92 -15.67
CA GLY A 46 2.94 -24.34 -16.01
C GLY A 46 1.64 -24.98 -16.51
N LEU A 47 0.52 -24.70 -15.84
CA LEU A 47 -0.81 -25.15 -16.28
C LEU A 47 -1.22 -24.52 -17.62
N HIS A 48 -0.88 -23.25 -17.84
CA HIS A 48 -1.14 -22.58 -19.10
C HIS A 48 -0.41 -23.29 -20.25
N GLU A 49 0.88 -23.55 -20.10
CA GLU A 49 1.72 -24.18 -21.12
C GLU A 49 1.31 -25.64 -21.39
N ASP A 50 1.05 -26.43 -20.33
CA ASP A 50 0.58 -27.81 -20.47
C ASP A 50 -0.76 -27.89 -21.21
N LEU A 51 -1.67 -26.94 -20.95
CA LEU A 51 -3.00 -26.88 -21.55
C LEU A 51 -3.07 -25.98 -22.79
N ASN A 52 -1.94 -25.46 -23.28
CA ASN A 52 -1.92 -24.60 -24.45
C ASN A 52 -2.34 -25.38 -25.70
N ARG A 53 -3.41 -24.92 -26.36
CA ARG A 53 -3.96 -25.48 -27.59
C ARG A 53 -3.01 -25.21 -28.77
N ILE A 54 -2.22 -24.15 -28.70
CA ILE A 54 -1.19 -23.81 -29.68
C ILE A 54 0.10 -24.60 -29.37
N LYS A 55 0.43 -25.60 -30.20
CA LYS A 55 1.63 -26.43 -30.02
C LYS A 55 2.89 -25.90 -30.70
N LYS A 56 2.73 -25.19 -31.81
CA LYS A 56 3.82 -24.51 -32.51
C LYS A 56 3.58 -23.01 -32.44
N LYS A 57 4.33 -22.33 -31.58
CA LYS A 57 4.20 -20.88 -31.39
C LYS A 57 4.81 -20.16 -32.60
N PRO A 58 4.02 -19.44 -33.42
CA PRO A 58 4.57 -18.66 -34.52
C PRO A 58 5.46 -17.53 -33.97
N TYR A 59 6.52 -17.22 -34.72
CA TYR A 59 7.25 -15.97 -34.52
C TYR A 59 6.42 -14.83 -35.09
N ILE A 60 6.21 -13.79 -34.29
CA ILE A 60 5.46 -12.61 -34.68
C ILE A 60 6.38 -11.43 -34.38
N GLU A 61 6.71 -10.67 -35.41
CA GLU A 61 7.52 -9.46 -35.28
C GLU A 61 6.65 -8.33 -34.71
N ASP A 62 7.25 -7.56 -33.81
CA ASP A 62 6.63 -6.32 -33.34
C ASP A 62 6.63 -5.32 -34.48
N ASN A 63 5.44 -4.92 -34.92
CA ASN A 63 5.29 -3.92 -35.96
C ASN A 63 5.11 -2.53 -35.32
N ASP A 64 6.08 -1.66 -35.50
CA ASP A 64 6.03 -0.28 -35.00
C ASP A 64 4.91 0.55 -35.67
N GLU A 65 4.40 0.14 -36.83
CA GLU A 65 3.26 0.77 -37.48
C GLU A 65 1.95 0.56 -36.70
N ASP A 66 1.86 -0.47 -35.87
CA ASP A 66 0.64 -0.76 -35.10
C ASP A 66 0.36 0.33 -34.06
N ALA A 67 1.40 1.03 -33.60
CA ALA A 67 1.27 2.18 -32.71
C ALA A 67 0.58 3.39 -33.36
N LYS A 68 0.42 3.40 -34.69
CA LYS A 68 -0.30 4.45 -35.43
C LYS A 68 -1.80 4.16 -35.55
N LEU A 69 -2.24 2.94 -35.26
CA LEU A 69 -3.65 2.57 -35.30
C LEU A 69 -4.44 3.27 -34.19
N PRO A 70 -5.77 3.42 -34.34
CA PRO A 70 -6.63 3.82 -33.25
C PRO A 70 -6.44 2.90 -32.03
N GLU A 71 -6.49 3.47 -30.83
CA GLU A 71 -6.12 2.76 -29.59
C GLU A 71 -6.90 1.44 -29.39
N ALA A 72 -8.20 1.44 -29.67
CA ALA A 72 -9.04 0.25 -29.55
C ALA A 72 -8.66 -0.85 -30.56
N GLU A 73 -8.30 -0.47 -31.79
CA GLU A 73 -7.85 -1.42 -32.80
C GLU A 73 -6.46 -1.96 -32.46
N TYR A 74 -5.58 -1.11 -31.94
CA TYR A 74 -4.26 -1.53 -31.49
C TYR A 74 -4.36 -2.55 -30.34
N ALA A 75 -5.18 -2.26 -29.33
CA ALA A 75 -5.43 -3.18 -28.21
C ALA A 75 -5.97 -4.54 -28.69
N ALA A 76 -6.99 -4.52 -29.56
CA ALA A 76 -7.59 -5.72 -30.12
C ALA A 76 -6.58 -6.53 -30.94
N LYS A 77 -5.77 -5.87 -31.78
CA LYS A 77 -4.72 -6.52 -32.57
C LYS A 77 -3.65 -7.13 -31.69
N SER A 78 -3.16 -6.42 -30.67
CA SER A 78 -2.21 -6.94 -29.69
C SER A 78 -2.75 -8.16 -28.96
N TRP A 79 -4.05 -8.17 -28.62
CA TRP A 79 -4.69 -9.33 -27.99
C TRP A 79 -4.80 -10.53 -28.94
N GLN A 80 -5.15 -10.28 -30.20
CA GLN A 80 -5.18 -11.34 -31.23
C GLN A 80 -3.80 -11.98 -31.40
N VAL A 81 -2.75 -11.15 -31.54
CA VAL A 81 -1.36 -11.60 -31.62
C VAL A 81 -0.97 -12.44 -30.39
N TYR A 82 -1.37 -12.00 -29.19
CA TYR A 82 -1.16 -12.77 -27.97
C TYR A 82 -1.85 -14.14 -28.01
N LYS A 83 -3.12 -14.19 -28.44
CA LYS A 83 -3.89 -15.44 -28.55
C LYS A 83 -3.38 -16.40 -29.63
N MET A 84 -2.69 -15.91 -30.67
CA MET A 84 -2.05 -16.78 -31.67
C MET A 84 -0.96 -17.67 -31.08
N ARG A 85 -0.39 -17.30 -29.93
CA ARG A 85 0.66 -18.06 -29.23
C ARG A 85 0.17 -18.71 -27.93
N ASN A 86 -0.85 -18.13 -27.32
CA ASN A 86 -1.33 -18.48 -25.98
C ASN A 86 -2.84 -18.69 -26.02
N ASP A 87 -3.26 -19.95 -26.10
CA ASP A 87 -4.68 -20.30 -26.09
C ASP A 87 -4.90 -21.45 -25.12
N SER A 88 -5.42 -21.16 -23.93
CA SER A 88 -5.74 -22.18 -22.92
C SER A 88 -6.86 -21.70 -22.01
N ILE A 89 -7.40 -22.61 -21.21
CA ILE A 89 -8.43 -22.27 -20.22
C ILE A 89 -7.96 -21.22 -19.20
N ILE A 90 -6.65 -21.18 -18.93
CA ILE A 90 -6.05 -20.17 -18.05
C ILE A 90 -6.14 -18.78 -18.70
N VAL A 91 -5.84 -18.66 -20.00
CA VAL A 91 -6.00 -17.40 -20.75
C VAL A 91 -7.46 -16.98 -20.77
N ASP A 92 -8.36 -17.92 -21.06
CA ASP A 92 -9.79 -17.66 -21.18
C ASP A 92 -10.42 -17.19 -19.85
N THR A 93 -9.87 -17.60 -18.71
CA THR A 93 -10.46 -17.34 -17.37
C THR A 93 -9.75 -16.24 -16.60
N LEU A 94 -8.42 -16.16 -16.67
CA LEU A 94 -7.60 -15.34 -15.77
C LEU A 94 -6.84 -14.22 -16.48
N HIS A 95 -6.61 -14.32 -17.79
CA HIS A 95 -5.79 -13.31 -18.46
C HIS A 95 -6.62 -12.10 -18.88
N GLY A 96 -6.05 -10.92 -18.65
CA GLY A 96 -6.53 -9.65 -19.17
C GLY A 96 -5.43 -8.90 -19.92
N GLN A 97 -5.70 -7.64 -20.24
CA GLN A 97 -4.75 -6.76 -20.95
C GLN A 97 -4.61 -5.42 -20.20
N LEU A 98 -3.36 -4.96 -20.03
CA LEU A 98 -3.00 -3.67 -19.45
C LEU A 98 -2.58 -2.70 -20.55
N ARG A 99 -2.88 -1.42 -20.36
CA ARG A 99 -2.41 -0.31 -21.21
C ARG A 99 -1.19 0.32 -20.55
N SER A 100 0.00 0.00 -21.04
CA SER A 100 1.27 0.53 -20.55
C SER A 100 1.66 1.78 -21.34
N THR A 101 1.92 2.91 -20.67
CA THR A 101 2.40 4.15 -21.30
C THR A 101 3.75 4.53 -20.72
N LEU A 102 4.77 4.55 -21.57
CA LEU A 102 6.12 4.98 -21.23
C LEU A 102 6.37 6.36 -21.85
N ILE A 103 6.84 7.29 -21.02
CA ILE A 103 7.21 8.63 -21.45
C ILE A 103 8.71 8.79 -21.19
N CYS A 104 9.49 9.00 -22.25
CA CYS A 104 10.92 9.24 -22.10
C CYS A 104 11.15 10.62 -21.46
N PRO A 105 11.88 10.71 -20.32
CA PRO A 105 12.09 11.99 -19.64
C PRO A 105 12.98 12.95 -20.43
N VAL A 106 13.80 12.45 -21.36
CA VAL A 106 14.76 13.25 -22.14
C VAL A 106 14.12 13.78 -23.43
N CYS A 107 13.57 12.90 -24.26
CA CYS A 107 13.03 13.28 -25.58
C CYS A 107 11.50 13.41 -25.63
N GLN A 108 10.80 13.18 -24.51
CA GLN A 108 9.34 13.24 -24.40
C GLN A 108 8.59 12.30 -25.36
N LYS A 109 9.27 11.32 -25.97
CA LYS A 109 8.64 10.29 -26.79
C LYS A 109 7.70 9.45 -25.93
N ILE A 110 6.45 9.34 -26.37
CA ILE A 110 5.42 8.51 -25.75
C ILE A 110 5.39 7.17 -26.49
N SER A 111 5.45 6.07 -25.74
CA SER A 111 5.31 4.71 -26.24
C SER A 111 4.18 4.03 -25.49
N ILE A 112 3.14 3.61 -26.23
CA ILE A 112 2.01 2.88 -25.68
C ILE A 112 2.15 1.42 -26.11
N LYS A 113 1.94 0.49 -25.17
CA LYS A 113 1.91 -0.95 -25.41
C LYS A 113 0.73 -1.57 -24.66
N PHE A 114 0.23 -2.68 -25.19
CA PHE A 114 -0.85 -3.44 -24.57
C PHE A 114 -0.37 -4.82 -24.13
N ASP A 115 -0.18 -4.98 -22.83
CA ASP A 115 0.51 -6.14 -22.26
C ASP A 115 -0.49 -7.12 -21.64
N PRO A 116 -0.42 -8.42 -21.94
CA PRO A 116 -1.23 -9.43 -21.25
C PRO A 116 -0.80 -9.58 -19.79
N PHE A 117 -1.75 -9.83 -18.88
CA PHE A 117 -1.46 -10.12 -17.47
C PHE A 117 -2.34 -11.27 -16.97
N GLY A 118 -1.82 -12.09 -16.05
CA GLY A 118 -2.60 -13.16 -15.38
C GLY A 118 -2.99 -12.86 -13.93
N TYR A 119 -2.40 -11.82 -13.33
CA TYR A 119 -2.66 -11.36 -11.96
C TYR A 119 -2.20 -9.91 -11.81
N LEU A 120 -2.72 -9.20 -10.80
CA LEU A 120 -2.35 -7.82 -10.47
C LEU A 120 -1.70 -7.77 -9.10
N SER A 121 -0.44 -7.33 -9.06
CA SER A 121 0.25 -7.02 -7.81
C SER A 121 -0.02 -5.56 -7.46
N LEU A 122 -0.82 -5.34 -6.41
CA LEU A 122 -1.19 -4.00 -5.98
C LEU A 122 -0.23 -3.52 -4.88
N PRO A 123 0.41 -2.34 -5.04
CA PRO A 123 1.18 -1.76 -3.96
C PRO A 123 0.23 -1.35 -2.84
N LEU A 124 0.63 -1.62 -1.59
CA LEU A 124 -0.05 -1.05 -0.45
C LEU A 124 0.29 0.45 -0.38
N PRO A 125 -0.67 1.29 0.02
CA PRO A 125 -0.34 2.67 0.34
C PRO A 125 0.75 2.70 1.41
N PRO A 126 1.65 3.69 1.39
CA PRO A 126 2.67 3.82 2.41
C PRO A 126 1.97 3.83 3.77
N LYS A 127 2.47 3.03 4.71
CA LYS A 127 1.96 3.07 6.08
C LYS A 127 2.20 4.48 6.61
N GLU A 128 1.13 5.20 6.89
CA GLU A 128 1.21 6.41 7.71
C GLU A 128 1.87 5.99 9.03
N GLN A 129 3.09 6.44 9.24
CA GLN A 129 3.78 6.19 10.50
C GLN A 129 3.13 7.10 11.53
N ILE A 130 2.14 6.58 12.24
CA ILE A 130 1.58 7.24 13.41
C ILE A 130 2.68 7.22 14.46
N VAL A 131 3.41 8.34 14.58
CA VAL A 131 4.39 8.52 15.64
C VAL A 131 3.64 9.02 16.86
N LYS A 132 3.73 8.26 17.95
CA LYS A 132 3.20 8.70 19.25
C LYS A 132 4.10 9.79 19.79
N GLN A 133 3.68 11.05 19.65
CA GLN A 133 4.37 12.18 20.25
C GLN A 133 3.71 12.54 21.58
N THR A 134 4.56 12.83 22.57
CA THR A 134 4.11 13.30 23.88
C THR A 134 4.25 14.81 23.93
N VAL A 135 3.14 15.52 24.09
CA VAL A 135 3.15 16.97 24.27
C VAL A 135 2.84 17.30 25.72
N ILE A 136 3.68 18.13 26.34
CA ILE A 136 3.48 18.62 27.71
C ILE A 136 3.09 20.08 27.60
N VAL A 137 1.84 20.39 27.98
CA VAL A 137 1.34 21.76 27.99
C VAL A 137 1.46 22.29 29.41
N MET A 138 2.21 23.37 29.58
CA MET A 138 2.36 24.08 30.84
C MET A 138 1.41 25.27 30.85
N PHE A 139 0.51 25.31 31.83
CA PHE A 139 -0.42 26.42 32.01
C PHE A 139 0.12 27.36 33.09
N LEU A 140 0.03 28.68 32.87
CA LEU A 140 0.42 29.68 33.87
C LEU A 140 -0.40 29.56 35.17
N ASN A 141 -1.66 29.15 35.05
CA ASN A 141 -2.64 29.15 36.16
C ASN A 141 -3.24 27.75 36.47
N ARG A 142 -2.70 26.66 35.91
CA ARG A 142 -3.17 25.27 36.15
C ARG A 142 -1.99 24.30 36.23
N LYS A 143 -2.25 23.07 36.72
CA LYS A 143 -1.26 21.98 36.64
C LYS A 143 -0.98 21.65 35.16
N TRP A 144 0.26 21.30 34.87
CA TRP A 144 0.68 20.85 33.54
C TRP A 144 -0.10 19.61 33.10
N ALA A 145 -0.32 19.46 31.80
CA ALA A 145 -1.00 18.31 31.22
C ALA A 145 -0.11 17.60 30.20
N LYS A 146 -0.17 16.28 30.17
CA LYS A 146 0.58 15.43 29.23
C LYS A 146 -0.38 14.79 28.25
N PHE A 147 -0.25 15.12 26.97
CA PHE A 147 -1.01 14.54 25.86
C PHE A 147 -0.16 13.54 25.10
N SER A 148 -0.72 12.36 24.82
CA SER A 148 -0.17 11.44 23.84
C SER A 148 -0.99 11.54 22.56
N LEU A 149 -0.37 12.02 21.49
CA LEU A 149 -0.98 12.21 20.18
C LEU A 149 -0.35 11.26 19.18
N GLY A 150 -1.18 10.64 18.34
CA GLY A 150 -0.70 9.97 17.14
C GLY A 150 -0.58 11.01 16.03
N ILE A 151 0.63 11.40 15.69
CA ILE A 151 0.90 12.41 14.68
C ILE A 151 1.40 11.72 13.41
N THR A 152 0.86 12.11 12.27
CA THR A 152 1.28 11.68 10.93
C THR A 152 2.12 12.77 10.26
N ASP A 153 2.83 12.41 9.19
CA ASP A 153 3.71 13.32 8.43
C ASP A 153 2.95 14.51 7.78
N THR A 154 1.62 14.43 7.74
CA THR A 154 0.71 15.44 7.19
C THR A 154 -0.03 16.23 8.26
N THR A 155 0.08 15.88 9.54
CA THR A 155 -0.64 16.55 10.62
C THR A 155 -0.07 17.96 10.82
N THR A 156 -0.93 18.96 10.77
CA THR A 156 -0.57 20.36 11.05
C THR A 156 -0.61 20.67 12.56
N VAL A 157 0.07 21.73 12.99
CA VAL A 157 0.02 22.18 14.38
C VAL A 157 -1.42 22.53 14.80
N GLU A 158 -2.24 23.08 13.90
CA GLU A 158 -3.66 23.43 14.17
C GLU A 158 -4.55 22.21 14.44
N GLU A 159 -4.35 21.13 13.68
CA GLU A 159 -5.04 19.85 13.90
C GLU A 159 -4.60 19.22 15.22
N ALA A 160 -3.31 19.31 15.54
CA ALA A 160 -2.78 18.84 16.82
C ALA A 160 -3.34 19.65 18.00
N GLU A 161 -3.45 20.97 17.87
CA GLU A 161 -4.06 21.86 18.87
C GLU A 161 -5.53 21.53 19.08
N SER A 162 -6.28 21.30 18.00
CA SER A 162 -7.70 20.90 18.06
C SER A 162 -7.89 19.58 18.81
N LEU A 163 -7.03 18.58 18.54
CA LEU A 163 -7.05 17.28 19.24
C LEU A 163 -6.67 17.39 20.72
N MET A 164 -5.78 18.32 21.08
CA MET A 164 -5.45 18.59 22.49
C MET A 164 -6.62 19.28 23.21
N LEU A 165 -7.24 20.27 22.56
CA LEU A 165 -8.38 21.01 23.11
C LEU A 165 -9.59 20.10 23.33
N GLU A 166 -9.88 19.18 22.41
CA GLU A 166 -10.93 18.18 22.58
C GLU A 166 -10.65 17.27 23.78
N LYS A 167 -9.41 16.79 23.95
CA LYS A 167 -9.01 15.97 25.10
C LYS A 167 -9.02 16.74 26.43
N LEU A 168 -8.75 18.05 26.40
CA LEU A 168 -8.83 18.94 27.57
C LEU A 168 -10.27 19.17 28.04
N GLN A 169 -11.24 19.20 27.13
CA GLN A 169 -12.66 19.37 27.47
C GLN A 169 -13.27 18.13 28.14
N LEU A 170 -12.64 16.96 28.01
CA LEU A 170 -13.08 15.73 28.69
C LEU A 170 -12.63 15.65 30.16
N GLU A 171 -11.81 16.58 30.65
CA GLU A 171 -11.45 16.71 32.07
C GLU A 171 -12.19 17.89 32.74
N GLU A 172 -13.53 17.85 32.81
CA GLU A 172 -14.25 18.65 33.82
C GLU A 172 -14.06 18.00 35.20
N PRO A 173 -13.40 18.66 36.17
CA PRO A 173 -13.35 18.15 37.52
C PRO A 173 -14.75 18.22 38.14
N HIS A 174 -15.22 17.08 38.64
CA HIS A 174 -16.40 17.01 39.48
C HIS A 174 -16.36 18.09 40.58
N HIS A 175 -17.42 18.89 40.61
CA HIS A 175 -17.86 19.73 41.74
C HIS A 175 -17.04 21.02 42.00
N VAL A 176 -17.59 22.18 41.62
CA VAL A 176 -18.04 23.27 42.54
C VAL A 176 -18.82 24.30 41.70
N LYS A 177 -20.05 24.59 42.14
CA LYS A 177 -20.91 25.66 41.63
C LYS A 177 -20.27 27.00 41.96
N ASN A 178 -20.21 27.91 41.00
CA ASN A 178 -20.82 29.24 41.15
C ASN A 178 -20.79 30.01 39.83
N GLU A 179 -21.99 30.43 39.47
CA GLU A 179 -22.30 31.42 38.44
C GLU A 179 -21.68 32.76 38.84
N ASN A 180 -21.39 33.60 37.83
CA ASN A 180 -20.85 34.96 37.89
C ASN A 180 -19.33 35.09 37.76
N GLU A 181 -18.80 34.75 36.58
CA GLU A 181 -17.54 35.32 36.05
C GLU A 181 -17.44 35.08 34.52
N ASN A 182 -18.56 35.32 33.83
CA ASN A 182 -18.81 34.83 32.47
C ASN A 182 -18.33 35.76 31.34
N SER A 183 -17.31 36.59 31.57
CA SER A 183 -16.85 37.54 30.53
C SER A 183 -15.32 37.69 30.38
N GLU A 184 -14.49 37.09 31.24
CA GLU A 184 -13.02 37.24 31.14
C GLU A 184 -12.27 35.93 30.91
N ARG A 185 -12.95 34.78 30.87
CA ARG A 185 -12.29 33.46 30.77
C ARG A 185 -11.91 33.01 29.37
N LEU A 186 -12.29 33.78 28.33
CA LEU A 186 -11.88 33.51 26.94
C LEU A 186 -10.47 34.04 26.60
N ASN A 187 -9.83 34.77 27.51
CA ASN A 187 -8.48 35.33 27.32
C ASN A 187 -7.38 34.59 28.10
N ASN A 188 -7.56 33.31 28.43
CA ASN A 188 -6.42 32.44 28.71
C ASN A 188 -5.73 32.07 27.40
N ARG A 189 -5.10 33.08 26.82
CA ARG A 189 -4.13 32.99 25.75
C ARG A 189 -3.17 31.86 26.14
N LEU A 190 -3.23 30.74 25.43
CA LEU A 190 -2.22 29.68 25.47
C LEU A 190 -0.90 30.31 25.03
N GLN A 191 -0.23 31.01 25.94
CA GLN A 191 1.13 31.45 25.73
C GLN A 191 2.01 30.31 26.23
N PHE A 192 2.77 29.77 25.28
CA PHE A 192 3.79 28.73 25.40
C PHE A 192 3.28 27.29 25.26
N VAL A 193 3.14 26.85 24.00
CA VAL A 193 3.09 25.43 23.63
C VAL A 193 4.53 24.93 23.58
N PHE A 194 4.91 24.01 24.47
CA PHE A 194 6.23 23.37 24.45
C PHE A 194 6.10 21.99 23.81
N PHE A 195 6.75 21.81 22.65
CA PHE A 195 6.78 20.53 21.96
C PHE A 195 7.99 19.73 22.44
N HIS A 196 7.75 18.50 22.91
CA HIS A 196 8.82 17.51 23.08
C HIS A 196 8.71 16.51 21.94
N VAL A 197 9.67 16.55 21.02
CA VAL A 197 9.83 15.55 19.97
C VAL A 197 10.76 14.48 20.51
N PRO A 198 10.31 13.24 20.78
CA PRO A 198 11.23 12.19 21.20
C PRO A 198 12.02 11.74 19.96
N SER A 199 13.20 12.33 19.75
CA SER A 199 14.25 11.72 18.94
C SER A 199 15.01 10.76 19.86
N ALA A 200 15.23 9.52 19.42
CA ALA A 200 15.96 8.51 20.18
C ALA A 200 17.44 8.86 20.45
N TYR A 201 17.89 10.06 20.05
CA TYR A 201 19.28 10.49 20.15
C TYR A 201 19.51 11.93 20.63
N HIS A 202 18.50 12.80 20.76
CA HIS A 202 18.69 14.15 21.29
C HIS A 202 17.43 14.69 21.98
N ASP A 203 17.57 15.13 23.23
CA ASP A 203 16.59 15.90 24.00
C ASP A 203 16.54 17.36 23.50
N ASP A 204 16.25 17.57 22.22
CA ASP A 204 16.12 18.92 21.66
C ASP A 204 14.68 19.44 21.88
N ILE A 205 14.56 20.53 22.65
CA ILE A 205 13.30 21.25 22.83
C ILE A 205 13.10 22.15 21.60
N ALA A 206 12.09 21.86 20.79
CA ALA A 206 11.73 22.67 19.62
C ALA A 206 10.52 23.58 19.95
N ILE A 207 10.64 24.88 19.65
CA ILE A 207 9.53 25.83 19.72
C ILE A 207 8.95 25.95 18.31
N LEU A 208 7.72 25.46 18.11
CA LEU A 208 7.01 25.55 16.82
C LEU A 208 6.04 26.73 16.85
N GLN A 209 5.93 27.44 15.74
CA GLN A 209 4.98 28.52 15.51
C GLN A 209 3.76 28.04 14.71
N PRO A 210 2.62 28.76 14.80
CA PRO A 210 1.44 28.45 13.98
C PRO A 210 1.80 28.43 12.49
N GLY A 211 1.55 27.29 11.83
CA GLY A 211 1.90 27.06 10.42
C GLY A 211 3.10 26.14 10.19
N ASP A 212 3.87 25.81 11.22
CA ASP A 212 4.98 24.87 11.10
C ASP A 212 4.48 23.43 10.86
N ARG A 213 5.21 22.69 10.00
CA ARG A 213 4.98 21.25 9.85
C ARG A 213 5.75 20.50 10.92
N ILE A 214 5.10 19.56 11.59
CA ILE A 214 5.75 18.70 12.58
C ILE A 214 6.66 17.72 11.84
N GLN A 215 7.95 18.04 11.76
CA GLN A 215 8.92 17.18 11.10
C GLN A 215 9.20 15.96 11.98
N ASN A 216 8.87 14.77 11.47
CA ASN A 216 9.39 13.53 12.02
C ASN A 216 10.91 13.49 11.77
N SER A 217 11.72 13.60 12.82
CA SER A 217 13.18 13.44 12.76
C SER A 217 13.58 11.98 12.53
N ARG A 218 13.15 11.40 11.40
CA ARG A 218 13.44 10.03 10.95
C ARG A 218 14.16 9.96 9.61
N GLN A 219 14.72 11.07 9.12
CA GLN A 219 15.65 11.03 8.00
C GLN A 219 17.10 11.12 8.47
N ARG A 220 17.64 9.97 8.88
CA ARG A 220 18.98 9.51 8.53
C ARG A 220 19.06 8.00 8.70
#